data_AF-A0A7S1EPZ4-F1
#
_entry.id   AF-A0A7S1EPZ4-F1
#
_cell.length_a   1.000
_cell.length_b   1.000
_cell.length_c   1.000
_cell.angle_alpha   90.00
_cell.angle_beta   90.00
_cell.angle_gamma   90.00
#
_symmetry.space_group_name_H-M   'P 1'
#
loop_
_entity.id
_entity.type
_entity.pdbx_description
1 polymer ?
#
loop_
_entity_poly.entity_id
_entity_poly.type
_entity_poly.pdbx_seq_one_letter_code
_entity_poly.pdbx_strand_id
1 'polypeptide(L)'
;HAYVRTGAGQKHYEFIDGVHLHRIGFDLSSDFVQECRNMCNAMAHAMKETEAFMAATFDIVHAHDWLAAQALTQIKRELNRPCVFTVHSTEYGRCGNNNYGGVSAVIRGIEADAINCGDRVIGVSGVLCDEVKSQFSFDWNKLRCVYN
;
A
#
# COMPACT_ATOMS: atom_id res chain seq x y z
N HIS A 1 -6.63 -12.87 1.32
CA HIS A 1 -6.50 -12.79 -0.15
C HIS A 1 -5.36 -11.84 -0.45
N ALA A 2 -4.51 -12.13 -1.42
CA ALA A 2 -3.39 -11.28 -1.83
C ALA A 2 -3.62 -10.76 -3.24
N TYR A 3 -3.54 -9.44 -3.42
CA TYR A 3 -3.69 -8.77 -4.71
C TYR A 3 -2.32 -8.25 -5.14
N VAL A 4 -1.78 -8.80 -6.22
CA VAL A 4 -0.42 -8.49 -6.69
C VAL A 4 -0.42 -8.15 -8.18
N ARG A 5 0.63 -7.49 -8.67
CA ARG A 5 0.82 -7.25 -10.10
C ARG A 5 0.95 -8.58 -10.86
N THR A 6 0.34 -8.68 -12.04
CA THR A 6 0.56 -9.81 -12.96
C THR A 6 1.93 -9.73 -13.62
N GLY A 7 2.73 -10.80 -13.53
CA GLY A 7 3.93 -11.02 -14.33
C GLY A 7 3.66 -11.83 -15.61
N ALA A 8 4.62 -11.82 -16.54
CA ALA A 8 4.50 -12.52 -17.82
C ALA A 8 4.26 -14.03 -17.63
N GLY A 9 3.26 -14.57 -18.33
CA GLY A 9 2.92 -16.00 -18.30
C GLY A 9 2.31 -16.50 -16.99
N GLN A 10 2.03 -15.62 -16.03
CA GLN A 10 1.44 -16.01 -14.75
C GLN A 10 -0.09 -16.13 -14.85
N LYS A 11 -0.66 -17.09 -14.12
CA LYS A 11 -2.11 -17.25 -14.02
C LYS A 11 -2.72 -16.09 -13.24
N HIS A 12 -3.89 -15.62 -13.68
CA HIS A 12 -4.64 -14.56 -13.01
C HIS A 12 -5.06 -14.90 -11.58
N TYR A 13 -5.29 -16.18 -11.28
CA TYR A 13 -5.68 -16.64 -9.96
C TYR A 13 -5.02 -17.97 -9.62
N GLU A 14 -4.54 -18.09 -8.39
CA GLU A 14 -4.08 -19.35 -7.80
C GLU A 14 -4.44 -19.43 -6.31
N PHE A 15 -4.62 -20.65 -5.81
CA PHE A 15 -4.73 -20.92 -4.38
C PHE A 15 -3.46 -21.65 -3.94
N ILE A 16 -2.62 -20.98 -3.16
CA ILE A 16 -1.29 -21.46 -2.76
C ILE A 16 -1.19 -21.36 -1.24
N ASP A 17 -0.92 -22.48 -0.57
CA ASP A 17 -0.70 -22.55 0.88
C ASP A 17 -1.77 -21.83 1.72
N GLY A 18 -3.05 -21.95 1.34
CA GLY A 18 -4.15 -21.29 2.05
C GLY A 18 -4.43 -19.85 1.61
N VAL A 19 -3.66 -19.31 0.67
CA VAL A 19 -3.77 -17.93 0.19
C VAL A 19 -4.42 -17.89 -1.20
N HIS A 20 -5.55 -17.20 -1.30
CA HIS A 20 -6.11 -16.78 -2.59
C HIS A 20 -5.23 -15.67 -3.18
N LEU A 21 -4.45 -15.99 -4.20
CA LEU A 21 -3.57 -15.08 -4.92
C LEU A 21 -4.26 -14.59 -6.18
N HIS A 22 -4.50 -13.28 -6.24
CA HIS A 22 -5.11 -12.57 -7.36
C HIS A 22 -4.03 -11.74 -8.05
N ARG A 23 -3.70 -12.10 -9.29
CA ARG A 23 -2.76 -11.35 -10.12
C ARG A 23 -3.51 -10.39 -11.03
N ILE A 24 -3.34 -9.11 -10.73
CA ILE A 24 -4.11 -8.01 -11.29
C ILE A 24 -3.35 -7.40 -12.46
N GLY A 25 -3.98 -7.44 -13.63
CA GLY A 25 -3.57 -6.67 -14.80
C GLY A 25 -4.06 -5.24 -14.68
N PHE A 26 -3.29 -4.30 -15.24
CA PHE A 26 -3.61 -2.87 -15.25
C PHE A 26 -2.89 -2.20 -16.41
N ASP A 27 -3.34 -1.01 -16.77
CA ASP A 27 -2.76 -0.23 -17.86
C ASP A 27 -1.40 0.36 -17.45
N LEU A 28 -0.38 0.11 -18.27
CA LEU A 28 0.96 0.65 -18.07
C LEU A 28 1.02 2.14 -18.39
N SER A 29 1.96 2.85 -17.77
CA SER A 29 2.19 4.28 -18.03
C SER A 29 3.68 4.59 -18.07
N SER A 30 4.08 5.54 -18.91
CA SER A 30 5.45 6.07 -18.91
C SER A 30 5.74 6.93 -17.67
N ASP A 31 4.70 7.44 -17.00
CA ASP A 31 4.81 8.03 -15.67
C ASP A 31 4.62 6.94 -14.61
N PHE A 32 5.68 6.66 -13.85
CA PHE A 32 5.69 5.58 -12.88
C PHE A 32 4.70 5.78 -11.72
N VAL A 33 4.46 7.03 -11.29
CA VAL A 33 3.47 7.32 -10.25
C VAL A 33 2.07 7.07 -10.80
N GLN A 34 1.81 7.45 -12.05
CA GLN A 34 0.54 7.15 -12.71
C GLN A 34 0.36 5.64 -12.94
N GLU A 35 1.42 4.90 -13.27
CA GLU A 35 1.38 3.43 -13.38
C GLU A 35 0.99 2.80 -12.04
N CYS A 36 1.60 3.23 -10.92
CA CYS A 36 1.23 2.76 -9.58
C CYS A 36 -0.23 3.10 -9.23
N ARG A 37 -0.73 4.25 -9.67
CA ARG A 37 -2.15 4.62 -9.51
C ARG A 37 -3.08 3.68 -10.28
N ASN A 38 -2.75 3.36 -11.53
CA ASN A 38 -3.53 2.41 -12.34
C ASN A 38 -3.58 1.04 -11.68
N MET A 39 -2.43 0.56 -11.17
CA MET A 39 -2.34 -0.66 -10.40
C MET A 39 -3.22 -0.62 -9.15
N CYS A 40 -3.14 0.45 -8.35
CA CYS A 40 -3.94 0.61 -7.14
C CYS A 40 -5.45 0.57 -7.42
N ASN A 41 -5.90 1.30 -8.45
CA ASN A 41 -7.31 1.33 -8.86
C ASN A 41 -7.80 -0.07 -9.26
N ALA A 42 -7.00 -0.81 -10.03
CA ALA A 42 -7.32 -2.16 -10.44
C ALA A 42 -7.36 -3.14 -9.26
N MET A 43 -6.44 -3.03 -8.31
CA MET A 43 -6.44 -3.84 -7.08
C MET A 43 -7.66 -3.56 -6.20
N ALA A 44 -8.00 -2.29 -5.98
CA ALA A 44 -9.19 -1.91 -5.22
C ALA A 44 -10.48 -2.39 -5.91
N HIS A 45 -10.55 -2.32 -7.24
CA HIS A 45 -11.65 -2.89 -8.01
C HIS A 45 -11.76 -4.42 -7.82
N ALA A 46 -10.65 -5.14 -7.99
CA ALA A 46 -10.63 -6.60 -7.83
C ALA A 46 -11.00 -7.04 -6.41
N MET A 47 -10.60 -6.27 -5.38
CA MET A 47 -11.03 -6.51 -4.01
C MET A 47 -12.55 -6.36 -3.85
N LYS A 48 -13.14 -5.30 -4.41
CA LYS A 48 -14.60 -5.07 -4.39
C LYS A 48 -15.36 -6.19 -5.10
N GLU A 49 -14.89 -6.63 -6.26
CA GLU A 49 -15.44 -7.79 -6.98
C GLU A 49 -15.38 -9.07 -6.15
N THR A 50 -14.28 -9.26 -5.41
CA THR A 50 -14.12 -10.42 -4.53
C THR A 50 -15.12 -10.38 -3.37
N GLU A 51 -15.29 -9.23 -2.71
CA GLU A 51 -16.29 -9.07 -1.63
C GLU A 51 -17.71 -9.34 -2.15
N ALA A 52 -18.04 -8.81 -3.33
CA ALA A 52 -19.34 -9.03 -3.98
C ALA A 52 -19.57 -10.52 -4.30
N PHE A 53 -18.57 -11.20 -4.85
CA PHE A 53 -18.64 -12.63 -5.17
C PHE A 53 -18.82 -13.50 -3.91
N MET A 54 -18.10 -13.17 -2.84
CA MET A 54 -18.18 -13.90 -1.57
C MET A 54 -19.44 -13.58 -0.77
N ALA A 55 -20.19 -12.53 -1.15
CA ALA A 55 -21.24 -11.93 -0.34
C ALA A 55 -20.77 -11.63 1.10
N ALA A 56 -19.51 -11.22 1.24
CA ALA A 56 -18.84 -10.98 2.51
C ALA A 56 -17.77 -9.91 2.36
N THR A 57 -17.42 -9.24 3.46
CA THR A 57 -16.43 -8.17 3.46
C THR A 57 -15.14 -8.61 4.14
N PHE A 58 -14.00 -8.06 3.72
CA PHE A 58 -12.74 -8.28 4.43
C PHE A 58 -12.71 -7.51 5.76
N ASP A 59 -12.28 -8.17 6.83
CA ASP A 59 -12.14 -7.55 8.14
C ASP A 59 -10.99 -6.54 8.20
N ILE A 60 -9.92 -6.78 7.42
CA ILE A 60 -8.70 -5.97 7.39
C ILE A 60 -8.19 -5.87 5.96
N VAL A 61 -7.75 -4.67 5.59
CA VAL A 61 -7.00 -4.38 4.38
C VAL A 61 -5.58 -3.99 4.77
N HIS A 62 -4.58 -4.64 4.19
CA HIS A 62 -3.17 -4.41 4.50
C HIS A 62 -2.40 -4.11 3.23
N ALA A 63 -1.86 -2.89 3.11
CA ALA A 63 -1.00 -2.51 2.00
C ALA A 63 0.46 -2.34 2.44
N HIS A 64 1.37 -2.61 1.50
CA HIS A 64 2.80 -2.55 1.70
C HIS A 64 3.42 -1.51 0.76
N ASP A 65 4.15 -0.57 1.36
CA ASP A 65 4.84 0.54 0.69
C ASP A 65 3.97 1.46 -0.17
N TRP A 66 4.60 2.56 -0.61
CA TRP A 66 3.94 3.64 -1.34
C TRP A 66 3.32 3.20 -2.67
N LEU A 67 3.81 2.12 -3.29
CA LEU A 67 3.26 1.63 -4.57
C LEU A 67 1.83 1.12 -4.43
N ALA A 68 1.45 0.61 -3.25
CA ALA A 68 0.10 0.13 -2.93
C ALA A 68 -0.68 1.10 -2.02
N ALA A 69 -0.05 2.21 -1.60
CA ALA A 69 -0.63 3.17 -0.67
C ALA A 69 -1.95 3.77 -1.16
N GLN A 70 -2.06 4.07 -2.46
CA GLN A 70 -3.28 4.68 -3.01
C GLN A 70 -4.47 3.70 -3.00
N ALA A 71 -4.25 2.40 -3.13
CA ALA A 71 -5.31 1.40 -2.98
C ALA A 71 -5.85 1.41 -1.54
N LEU A 72 -4.96 1.44 -0.54
CA LEU A 72 -5.35 1.49 0.87
C LEU A 72 -6.13 2.76 1.19
N THR A 73 -5.65 3.93 0.75
CA THR A 73 -6.35 5.19 1.01
C THR A 73 -7.70 5.26 0.30
N GLN A 74 -7.78 4.74 -0.94
CA GLN A 74 -9.04 4.61 -1.66
C GLN A 74 -10.02 3.72 -0.89
N ILE A 75 -9.61 2.51 -0.52
CA ILE A 75 -10.48 1.54 0.18
C ILE A 75 -10.92 2.09 1.53
N LYS A 76 -10.02 2.73 2.29
CA LYS A 76 -10.36 3.36 3.57
C LYS A 76 -11.40 4.47 3.38
N ARG A 77 -11.22 5.35 2.39
CA ARG A 77 -12.11 6.50 2.16
C ARG A 77 -13.47 6.09 1.57
N GLU A 78 -13.50 5.09 0.68
CA GLU A 78 -14.73 4.63 0.02
C GLU A 78 -15.54 3.66 0.88
N LEU A 79 -14.87 2.72 1.57
CA LEU A 79 -15.51 1.57 2.20
C LEU A 79 -15.37 1.56 3.74
N ASN A 80 -14.59 2.50 4.29
CA ASN A 80 -14.28 2.59 5.72
C ASN A 80 -13.77 1.28 6.36
N ARG A 81 -13.04 0.47 5.58
CA ARG A 81 -12.44 -0.78 6.07
C ARG A 81 -11.31 -0.48 7.07
N PRO A 82 -11.10 -1.34 8.10
CA PRO A 82 -9.89 -1.29 8.90
C PRO A 82 -8.65 -1.49 8.03
N CYS A 83 -7.70 -0.55 8.09
CA CYS A 83 -6.54 -0.50 7.21
C CYS A 83 -5.22 -0.51 8.01
N VAL A 84 -4.31 -1.38 7.59
CA VAL A 84 -2.92 -1.46 8.09
C VAL A 84 -1.97 -1.10 6.95
N PHE A 85 -1.00 -0.23 7.23
CA PHE A 85 0.02 0.15 6.26
C PHE A 85 1.42 -0.22 6.75
N THR A 86 2.13 -1.08 6.04
CA THR A 86 3.54 -1.37 6.33
C THR A 86 4.45 -0.53 5.47
N VAL A 87 5.38 0.16 6.12
CA VAL A 87 6.49 0.89 5.50
C VAL A 87 7.73 0.01 5.60
N HIS A 88 8.32 -0.36 4.47
CA HIS A 88 9.61 -1.04 4.39
C HIS A 88 10.75 -0.05 4.15
N SER A 89 10.45 1.08 3.50
CA SER A 89 11.35 2.22 3.35
C SER A 89 10.54 3.50 3.12
N THR A 90 11.09 4.65 3.50
CA THR A 90 10.52 5.94 3.10
C THR A 90 11.22 6.47 1.85
N GLU A 91 10.58 7.42 1.16
CA GLU A 91 11.20 8.11 0.04
C GLU A 91 12.43 8.92 0.46
N TYR A 92 12.41 9.47 1.68
CA TYR A 92 13.55 10.13 2.27
C TYR A 92 14.77 9.20 2.35
N GLY A 93 14.58 7.98 2.89
CA GLY A 93 15.63 6.97 2.97
C GLY A 93 16.13 6.53 1.59
N ARG A 94 15.21 6.33 0.62
CA ARG A 94 15.57 6.00 -0.78
C ARG A 94 16.35 7.11 -1.47
N CYS A 95 16.13 8.36 -1.08
CA CYS A 95 16.82 9.54 -1.60
C CYS A 95 18.10 9.89 -0.84
N GLY A 96 18.72 8.91 -0.15
CA GLY A 96 19.96 9.13 0.59
C GLY A 96 19.80 10.15 1.72
N ASN A 97 18.65 10.12 2.41
CA ASN A 97 18.31 10.99 3.53
C ASN A 97 18.17 12.46 3.12
N ASN A 98 17.64 12.73 1.92
CA ASN A 98 17.37 14.07 1.40
C ASN A 98 15.91 14.23 0.95
N ASN A 99 15.38 15.44 1.14
CA ASN A 99 14.04 15.80 0.72
C ASN A 99 14.07 16.54 -0.63
N TYR A 100 14.04 15.78 -1.72
CA TYR A 100 13.96 16.36 -3.07
C TYR A 100 12.54 16.81 -3.45
N GLY A 101 12.47 17.71 -4.43
CA GLY A 101 11.22 18.15 -5.07
C GLY A 101 10.73 17.18 -6.15
N GLY A 102 9.82 17.65 -7.02
CA GLY A 102 9.33 16.88 -8.16
C GLY A 102 8.66 15.57 -7.74
N VAL A 103 9.00 14.47 -8.43
CA VAL A 103 8.43 13.14 -8.19
C VAL A 103 8.69 12.66 -6.75
N SER A 104 9.86 12.95 -6.17
CA SER A 104 10.17 12.56 -4.79
C SER A 104 9.23 13.22 -3.77
N ALA A 105 8.89 14.50 -3.97
CA ALA A 105 7.89 15.17 -3.14
C ALA A 105 6.48 14.57 -3.30
N VAL A 106 6.12 14.13 -4.52
CA VAL A 106 4.85 13.44 -4.78
C VAL A 106 4.79 12.10 -4.05
N ILE A 107 5.85 11.30 -4.10
CA ILE A 107 5.92 10.00 -3.41
C ILE A 107 5.84 10.19 -1.89
N ARG A 108 6.56 11.17 -1.32
CA ARG A 108 6.43 11.52 0.11
C ARG A 108 5.00 11.92 0.48
N GLY A 109 4.30 12.64 -0.40
CA GLY A 109 2.88 12.94 -0.22
C GLY A 109 2.00 11.69 -0.16
N ILE A 110 2.24 10.72 -1.06
CA ILE A 110 1.53 9.43 -1.07
C ILE A 110 1.81 8.62 0.21
N GLU A 111 3.06 8.58 0.66
CA GLU A 111 3.45 7.95 1.93
C GLU A 111 2.75 8.61 3.12
N ALA A 112 2.79 9.95 3.20
CA ALA A 112 2.15 10.71 4.25
C ALA A 112 0.64 10.47 4.30
N ASP A 113 -0.02 10.41 3.15
CA ASP A 113 -1.45 10.14 3.02
C ASP A 113 -1.80 8.74 3.56
N ALA A 114 -1.07 7.69 3.17
CA ALA A 114 -1.33 6.34 3.66
C ALA A 114 -1.00 6.16 5.14
N ILE A 115 0.10 6.75 5.62
CA ILE A 115 0.44 6.78 7.05
C ILE A 115 -0.69 7.45 7.84
N ASN A 116 -1.22 8.58 7.36
CA ASN A 116 -2.30 9.28 8.04
C ASN A 116 -3.64 8.53 7.98
N CYS A 117 -3.93 7.89 6.85
CA CYS A 117 -5.20 7.21 6.60
C CYS A 117 -5.31 5.83 7.28
N GLY A 118 -4.20 5.10 7.45
CA GLY A 118 -4.19 3.79 8.10
C GLY A 118 -4.57 3.86 9.58
N ASP A 119 -5.32 2.85 10.05
CA ASP A 119 -5.65 2.67 11.47
C ASP A 119 -4.46 2.14 12.26
N ARG A 120 -3.55 1.41 11.60
CA ARG A 120 -2.24 1.01 12.11
C ARG A 120 -1.18 1.21 11.04
N VAL A 121 0.02 1.57 11.49
CA VAL A 121 1.21 1.68 10.65
C VAL A 121 2.27 0.75 11.22
N ILE A 122 2.96 0.02 10.37
CA ILE A 122 4.04 -0.89 10.75
C ILE A 122 5.34 -0.37 10.13
N GLY A 123 6.39 -0.22 10.93
CA GLY A 123 7.76 -0.08 10.46
C GLY A 123 8.55 -1.35 10.73
N VAL A 124 9.42 -1.75 9.80
CA VAL A 124 10.15 -3.03 9.88
C VAL A 124 11.44 -2.99 10.71
N SER A 125 11.78 -1.84 11.29
CA SER A 125 12.88 -1.69 12.23
C SER A 125 12.68 -0.47 13.13
N GLY A 126 13.36 -0.43 14.27
CA GLY A 126 13.34 0.74 15.15
C GLY A 126 13.85 2.00 14.46
N VAL A 127 14.92 1.88 13.66
CA VAL A 127 15.48 2.98 12.87
C VAL A 127 14.47 3.53 11.87
N LEU A 128 13.77 2.65 11.14
CA LEU A 128 12.73 3.07 10.21
C LEU A 128 11.52 3.69 10.93
N CYS A 129 11.14 3.16 12.10
CA CYS A 129 10.09 3.77 12.91
C CYS A 129 10.46 5.20 13.33
N ASP A 130 11.70 5.46 13.71
CA ASP A 130 12.16 6.79 14.08
C ASP A 130 12.26 7.72 12.85
N GLU A 131 12.68 7.20 11.70
CA GLU A 131 12.62 7.91 10.42
C GLU A 131 11.18 8.33 10.08
N VAL A 132 10.23 7.41 10.15
CA VAL A 132 8.80 7.68 9.90
C VAL A 132 8.25 8.76 10.84
N LYS A 133 8.58 8.71 12.14
CA LYS A 133 8.20 9.76 13.10
C LYS A 133 8.82 11.12 12.75
N SER A 134 10.05 11.13 12.24
CA SER A 134 10.77 12.36 11.89
C SER A 134 10.26 13.01 10.62
N GLN A 135 9.85 12.20 9.62
CA GLN A 135 9.47 12.70 8.29
C GLN A 135 7.99 13.05 8.18
N PHE A 136 7.13 12.43 9.00
CA PHE A 136 5.68 12.55 8.86
C PHE A 136 5.01 13.00 10.16
N SER A 137 4.04 13.91 10.03
CA SER A 137 3.15 14.30 11.13
C SER A 137 1.92 13.40 11.16
N PHE A 138 1.77 12.59 12.20
CA PHE A 138 0.64 11.67 12.43
C PHE A 138 0.57 11.26 13.92
N ASP A 139 -0.54 10.64 14.34
CA ASP A 139 -0.65 10.06 15.69
C ASP A 139 0.27 8.83 15.86
N TRP A 140 1.37 8.96 16.58
CA TRP A 140 2.33 7.88 16.78
C TRP A 140 1.77 6.67 17.51
N ASN A 141 0.63 6.79 18.21
CA ASN A 141 -0.02 5.66 18.87
C ASN A 141 -0.45 4.55 17.90
N LYS A 142 -0.53 4.84 16.59
CA LYS A 142 -0.82 3.84 15.57
C LYS A 142 0.41 3.11 15.01
N LEU A 143 1.63 3.58 15.30
CA LEU A 143 2.86 2.97 14.79
C LEU A 143 3.28 1.76 15.64
N ARG A 144 3.62 0.65 14.98
CA ARG A 144 4.19 -0.55 15.60
C ARG A 144 5.48 -0.93 14.89
N CYS A 145 6.50 -1.31 15.65
CA CYS A 145 7.70 -1.92 15.09
C CYS A 145 7.49 -3.43 15.02
N VAL A 146 7.58 -4.01 13.83
CA VAL A 146 7.49 -5.46 13.61
C VAL A 146 8.66 -5.85 12.72
N TYR A 147 9.64 -6.57 13.27
CA TYR A 147 10.82 -7.00 12.51
C TYR A 147 10.44 -8.01 11.43
N ASN A 148 11.16 -7.98 10.31
CA ASN A 148 11.10 -9.00 9.27
C ASN A 148 11.62 -10.36 9.76
#